data_AF-A0A3D1SDI8-F1
#
_entry.id   AF-A0A3D1SDI8-F1
#
_cell.length_a   1.000
_cell.length_b   1.000
_cell.length_c   1.000
_cell.angle_alpha   90.00
_cell.angle_beta   90.00
_cell.angle_gamma   90.00
#
_symmetry.space_group_name_H-M   'P 1'
#
loop_
_entity.id
_entity.type
_entity.pdbx_description
1 polymer ?
#
loop_
_entity_poly.entity_id
_entity_poly.type
_entity_poly.pdbx_seq_one_letter_code
_entity_poly.pdbx_strand_id
1 'polypeptide(L)'
;MSAQNTQLQYRFRVYLKDKGNPVFPVSEPEKFLTPKAIERKKQQQVKIDQSDLPISPDYFNQLKNAGGKPVSYSKWFKTIVI
;
A
#
# COMPACT_ATOMS: atom_id res chain seq x y z
N MET A 1 18.54 40.71 -3.60
CA MET A 1 18.56 39.32 -3.11
C MET A 1 17.14 38.94 -2.72
N SER A 2 16.41 38.27 -3.59
CA SER A 2 15.06 37.78 -3.29
C SER A 2 15.18 36.54 -2.43
N ALA A 3 14.69 36.59 -1.19
CA ALA A 3 14.60 35.42 -0.33
C ALA A 3 13.65 34.39 -0.99
N GLN A 4 14.15 33.19 -1.28
CA GLN A 4 13.29 32.08 -1.68
C GLN A 4 12.38 31.74 -0.50
N ASN A 5 11.07 31.93 -0.67
CA ASN A 5 10.07 31.61 0.33
C ASN A 5 9.84 30.09 0.31
N THR A 6 10.61 29.34 1.10
CA THR A 6 10.50 27.88 1.16
C THR A 6 9.22 27.49 1.90
N GLN A 7 8.18 27.11 1.15
CA GLN A 7 6.97 26.57 1.76
C GLN A 7 7.26 25.21 2.40
N LEU A 8 6.99 25.10 3.70
CA LEU A 8 7.09 23.84 4.43
C LEU A 8 6.03 22.87 3.90
N GLN A 9 6.49 21.74 3.38
CA GLN A 9 5.64 20.64 2.90
C GLN A 9 5.61 19.56 3.98
N TYR A 10 4.46 19.46 4.65
CA TYR A 10 4.24 18.39 5.63
C TYR A 10 3.76 17.13 4.94
N ARG A 11 4.17 15.98 5.49
CA ARG A 11 3.65 14.67 5.12
C ARG A 11 3.23 13.93 6.37
N PHE A 12 2.10 13.27 6.31
CA PHE A 12 1.55 12.52 7.43
C PHE A 12 1.47 11.05 7.09
N ARG A 13 1.89 10.20 8.04
CA ARG A 13 1.73 8.76 7.91
C ARG A 13 0.41 8.34 8.55
N VAL A 14 -0.52 7.91 7.72
CA VAL A 14 -1.78 7.30 8.12
C VAL A 14 -1.55 5.82 8.38
N TYR A 15 -1.94 5.36 9.58
CA TYR A 15 -1.95 3.94 9.94
C TYR A 15 -3.33 3.37 9.66
N LEU A 16 -3.39 2.34 8.84
CA LEU A 16 -4.64 1.65 8.51
C LEU A 16 -4.87 0.52 9.51
N LYS A 17 -6.13 0.33 9.88
CA LYS A 17 -6.56 -0.78 10.76
C LYS A 17 -6.20 -2.12 10.12
N ASP A 18 -6.56 -2.28 8.85
CA ASP A 18 -6.37 -3.48 8.03
C ASP A 18 -6.04 -3.07 6.58
N LYS A 19 -6.17 -4.00 5.63
CA LYS A 19 -5.93 -3.75 4.20
C LYS A 19 -7.22 -3.48 3.41
N GLY A 20 -8.35 -3.39 4.08
CA GLY A 20 -9.67 -3.23 3.48
C GLY A 20 -10.16 -4.52 2.85
N ASN A 21 -11.25 -4.40 2.09
CA ASN A 21 -11.81 -5.54 1.37
C ASN A 21 -10.86 -5.95 0.24
N PRO A 22 -10.46 -7.23 0.19
CA PRO A 22 -9.55 -7.72 -0.84
C PRO A 22 -10.24 -7.75 -2.20
N VAL A 23 -9.55 -7.23 -3.22
CA VAL A 23 -10.01 -7.26 -4.61
C VAL A 23 -9.78 -8.63 -5.24
N PHE A 24 -8.77 -9.37 -4.75
CA PHE A 24 -8.36 -10.66 -5.30
C PHE A 24 -8.44 -11.74 -4.22
N PRO A 25 -8.92 -12.94 -4.57
CA PRO A 25 -8.85 -14.07 -3.66
C PRO A 25 -7.40 -14.54 -3.50
N VAL A 26 -7.05 -15.03 -2.31
CA VAL A 26 -5.70 -15.54 -2.01
C VAL A 26 -5.35 -16.77 -2.88
N SER A 27 -6.36 -17.50 -3.37
CA SER A 27 -6.21 -18.64 -4.26
C SER A 27 -5.72 -18.28 -5.67
N GLU A 28 -5.71 -17.00 -6.04
CA GLU A 28 -5.27 -16.51 -7.35
C GLU A 28 -4.06 -15.55 -7.17
N PRO A 29 -2.92 -16.05 -6.65
CA PRO A 29 -1.77 -15.23 -6.29
C PRO A 29 -1.19 -14.43 -7.45
N GLU A 30 -1.29 -14.94 -8.68
CA GLU A 30 -0.85 -14.27 -9.91
C GLU A 30 -1.55 -12.93 -10.17
N LYS A 31 -2.71 -12.66 -9.55
CA LYS A 31 -3.39 -11.37 -9.66
C LYS A 31 -2.74 -10.28 -8.83
N PHE A 32 -1.96 -10.62 -7.80
CA PHE A 32 -1.36 -9.65 -6.88
C PHE A 32 0.12 -9.88 -6.54
N LEU A 33 0.70 -10.98 -6.98
CA LEU A 33 2.12 -11.29 -6.88
C LEU A 33 2.71 -11.47 -8.27
N THR A 34 3.95 -11.01 -8.44
CA THR A 34 4.71 -11.30 -9.65
C THR A 34 5.14 -12.77 -9.67
N PRO A 35 5.38 -13.39 -10.85
CA PRO A 35 5.87 -14.76 -10.95
C PRO A 35 7.12 -15.00 -10.10
N LYS A 36 8.07 -14.06 -10.12
CA LYS A 36 9.29 -14.09 -9.30
C LYS A 36 8.99 -14.13 -7.79
N ALA A 37 7.95 -13.44 -7.33
CA ALA A 37 7.58 -13.43 -5.91
C ALA A 37 6.94 -14.76 -5.47
N ILE A 38 6.11 -15.35 -6.34
CA ILE A 38 5.51 -16.67 -6.11
C ILE A 38 6.61 -17.74 -6.05
N GLU A 39 7.53 -17.74 -7.01
CA GLU A 39 8.64 -18.68 -7.04
C GLU A 39 9.54 -18.57 -5.80
N ARG A 40 9.92 -17.34 -5.42
CA ARG A 40 10.71 -17.12 -4.20
C ARG A 40 10.03 -17.69 -2.96
N LYS A 41 8.72 -17.49 -2.81
CA LYS A 41 7.96 -18.04 -1.69
C LYS A 41 7.92 -19.56 -1.71
N LYS A 42 7.75 -20.17 -2.89
CA LYS A 42 7.83 -21.63 -3.07
C LYS A 42 9.19 -22.18 -2.63
N GLN A 43 10.28 -21.54 -3.06
CA GLN A 43 11.65 -21.92 -2.68
C GLN A 43 11.88 -21.80 -1.17
N GLN A 44 11.35 -20.73 -0.57
CA GLN A 44 11.48 -20.45 0.87
C GLN A 44 10.46 -21.20 1.74
N GLN A 45 9.59 -22.03 1.13
CA GLN A 45 8.49 -22.73 1.82
C GLN A 45 7.56 -21.79 2.62
N VAL A 46 7.40 -20.55 2.16
CA VAL A 46 6.52 -19.56 2.78
C VAL A 46 5.17 -19.58 2.08
N LYS A 47 4.09 -19.78 2.86
CA LYS A 47 2.73 -19.77 2.33
C LYS A 47 2.36 -18.40 1.77
N ILE A 48 1.50 -18.40 0.76
CA ILE A 48 0.82 -17.18 0.29
C ILE A 48 -0.47 -17.04 1.08
N ASP A 49 -0.67 -15.89 1.71
CA ASP A 49 -1.82 -15.63 2.58
C ASP A 49 -2.29 -14.17 2.50
N GLN A 50 -3.19 -13.78 3.40
CA GLN A 50 -3.76 -12.43 3.43
C GLN A 50 -2.71 -11.32 3.65
N SER A 51 -1.55 -11.65 4.22
CA SER A 51 -0.44 -10.71 4.39
C SER A 51 0.21 -10.32 3.06
N ASP A 52 -0.01 -11.09 1.98
CA ASP A 52 0.50 -10.77 0.66
C ASP A 52 -0.39 -9.85 -0.15
N LEU A 53 -1.68 -9.77 0.21
CA LEU A 53 -2.66 -8.94 -0.48
C LEU A 53 -2.28 -7.45 -0.45
N PRO A 54 -2.58 -6.69 -1.52
CA PRO A 54 -2.35 -5.25 -1.55
C PRO A 54 -3.29 -4.52 -0.58
N ILE A 55 -3.00 -3.26 -0.29
CA ILE A 55 -3.98 -2.38 0.35
C ILE A 55 -5.11 -2.13 -0.68
N SER A 56 -6.35 -2.27 -0.23
CA SER A 56 -7.54 -2.08 -1.05
C SER A 56 -7.55 -0.70 -1.70
N PRO A 57 -7.88 -0.61 -3.01
CA PRO A 57 -8.04 0.68 -3.70
C PRO A 57 -9.04 1.61 -3.02
N ASP A 58 -10.03 1.06 -2.30
CA ASP A 58 -11.05 1.82 -1.59
C ASP A 58 -10.44 2.77 -0.54
N TYR A 59 -9.41 2.34 0.20
CA TYR A 59 -8.73 3.23 1.16
C TYR A 59 -8.05 4.42 0.48
N PHE A 60 -7.47 4.22 -0.70
CA PHE A 60 -6.89 5.32 -1.46
C PHE A 60 -7.97 6.30 -1.94
N ASN A 61 -9.13 5.79 -2.34
CA ASN A 61 -10.26 6.64 -2.75
C ASN A 61 -10.83 7.43 -1.57
N GLN A 62 -11.01 6.80 -0.41
CA GLN A 62 -11.44 7.49 0.81
C GLN A 62 -10.47 8.62 1.20
N LEU A 63 -9.14 8.36 1.16
CA LEU A 63 -8.15 9.39 1.45
C LEU A 63 -8.18 10.54 0.45
N LYS A 64 -8.32 10.25 -0.85
CA LYS A 64 -8.44 11.29 -1.89
C LYS A 64 -9.72 12.12 -1.72
N ASN A 65 -10.85 11.48 -1.42
CA ASN A 65 -12.13 12.15 -1.19
C ASN A 65 -12.09 13.05 0.07
N ALA A 66 -11.27 12.69 1.05
CA ALA A 66 -10.99 13.52 2.23
C ALA A 66 -9.98 14.66 1.96
N GLY A 67 -9.51 14.83 0.71
CA GLY A 67 -8.53 15.86 0.33
C GLY A 67 -7.07 15.45 0.52
N GLY A 68 -6.81 14.22 0.98
CA GLY A 68 -5.47 13.67 1.10
C GLY A 68 -4.85 13.37 -0.26
N LYS A 69 -3.52 13.47 -0.35
CA LYS A 69 -2.76 13.20 -1.58
C LYS A 69 -1.78 12.05 -1.32
N PRO A 70 -2.19 10.78 -1.48
CA PRO A 70 -1.31 9.64 -1.27
C PRO A 70 -0.02 9.77 -2.09
N VAL A 71 1.12 9.86 -1.43
CA VAL A 71 2.45 9.97 -2.06
C VAL A 71 3.22 8.65 -2.05
N SER A 72 2.98 7.82 -1.03
CA SER A 72 3.57 6.48 -0.92
C SER A 72 2.76 5.62 0.03
N TYR A 73 2.98 4.31 0.01
CA TYR A 73 2.31 3.38 0.91
C TYR A 73 3.18 2.16 1.22
N SER A 74 2.90 1.51 2.33
CA SER A 74 3.51 0.23 2.70
C SER A 74 2.45 -0.82 2.94
N LYS A 75 2.44 -1.84 2.08
CA LYS A 75 1.61 -3.03 2.22
C LYS A 75 1.86 -3.76 3.55
N TRP A 76 3.13 -3.86 3.95
CA TRP A 76 3.55 -4.63 5.12
C TRP A 76 3.22 -3.92 6.43
N PHE A 77 3.43 -2.61 6.49
CA PHE A 77 3.12 -1.81 7.67
C PHE A 77 1.67 -1.29 7.70
N LYS A 78 0.89 -1.54 6.63
CA LYS A 78 -0.47 -1.02 6.46
C LYS A 78 -0.52 0.50 6.63
N THR A 79 0.35 1.22 5.92
CA THR A 79 0.45 2.68 6.02
C THR A 79 0.34 3.36 4.67
N ILE A 80 -0.21 4.57 4.67
CA ILE A 80 -0.22 5.48 3.52
C ILE A 80 0.35 6.81 3.99
N VAL A 81 1.31 7.36 3.25
CA VAL A 81 1.80 8.72 3.45
C VAL A 81 0.99 9.64 2.55
N ILE A 82 0.43 10.69 3.14
CA ILE A 82 -0.30 11.78 2.46
C ILE A 82 0.40 13.11 2.65
#